data_AF-A0A1J5F0L6-F1
#
_entry.id   AF-A0A1J5F0L6-F1
#
_cell.length_a   1.000
_cell.length_b   1.000
_cell.length_c   1.000
_cell.angle_alpha   90.00
_cell.angle_beta   90.00
_cell.angle_gamma   90.00
#
_symmetry.space_group_name_H-M   'P 1'
#
loop_
_entity.id
_entity.type
_entity.pdbx_description
1 polymer ?
#
loop_
_entity_poly.entity_id
_entity_poly.type
_entity_poly.pdbx_seq_one_letter_code
_entity_poly.pdbx_strand_id
1 'polypeptide(L)' 'MDETKSAGHAPPRREKPDPQRMAVLRSLPLEVKAQLTGEEAQAFLYNEELPASLLSKLRDYLVEGEAQG' A
#
# COMPACT_ATOMS: atom_id res chain seq x y z
N MET A 1 6.44 8.02 29.01
CA MET A 1 6.96 6.78 28.40
C MET A 1 6.01 6.42 27.29
N ASP A 2 6.54 6.44 26.07
CA ASP A 2 5.91 6.17 24.78
C ASP A 2 4.91 5.01 24.80
N GLU A 3 3.63 5.32 24.58
CA GLU A 3 2.65 4.32 24.17
C GLU A 3 2.49 4.42 22.65
N THR A 4 3.39 3.69 22.00
CA THR A 4 3.35 3.14 20.65
C THR A 4 2.10 3.48 19.81
N LYS A 5 2.33 4.35 18.82
CA LYS A 5 1.67 4.45 17.51
C LYS A 5 0.91 3.17 17.12
N SER A 6 -0.39 3.13 17.42
CA SER A 6 -1.34 2.09 16.98
C SER A 6 -1.46 2.07 15.46
N ALA A 7 -0.60 1.31 14.81
CA ALA A 7 -0.78 0.93 13.42
C ALA A 7 -1.87 -0.15 13.33
N GLY A 8 -2.99 0.18 12.69
CA GLY A 8 -3.83 -0.76 11.97
C GLY A 8 -4.78 -1.64 12.80
N HIS A 9 -5.86 -1.06 13.31
CA HIS A 9 -7.09 -1.82 13.57
C HIS A 9 -8.11 -1.49 12.47
N ALA A 10 -7.80 -1.88 11.25
CA ALA A 10 -8.81 -1.87 10.20
C ALA A 10 -9.72 -3.09 10.39
N PRO A 11 -11.05 -2.95 10.18
CA PRO A 11 -11.98 -4.05 10.36
C PRO A 11 -11.60 -5.24 9.46
N PRO A 12 -11.89 -6.49 9.89
CA PRO A 12 -11.62 -7.67 9.09
C PRO A 12 -12.45 -7.61 7.82
N ARG A 13 -11.83 -7.22 6.70
CA ARG A 13 -12.45 -7.32 5.39
C ARG A 13 -12.59 -8.80 5.04
N ARG A 14 -13.76 -9.19 4.54
CA ARG A 14 -14.08 -10.57 4.15
C ARG A 14 -13.29 -11.03 2.92
N GLU A 15 -12.83 -10.09 2.11
CA GLU A 15 -11.98 -10.37 0.96
C GLU A 15 -10.56 -10.66 1.41
N LYS A 16 -9.81 -11.39 0.59
CA LYS A 16 -8.39 -11.65 0.84
C LYS A 16 -7.57 -10.57 0.16
N PRO A 17 -6.50 -10.08 0.78
CA PRO A 17 -5.57 -9.19 0.12
C PRO A 17 -4.95 -9.91 -1.08
N ASP A 18 -4.82 -9.19 -2.20
CA ASP A 18 -4.21 -9.70 -3.40
C ASP A 18 -2.73 -10.05 -3.13
N PRO A 19 -2.30 -11.29 -3.39
CA PRO A 19 -0.95 -11.74 -3.06
C PRO A 19 0.13 -11.02 -3.88
N GLN A 20 -0.15 -10.62 -5.13
CA GLN A 20 0.78 -9.82 -5.94
C GLN A 20 0.93 -8.43 -5.34
N ARG A 21 -0.17 -7.78 -4.98
CA ARG A 21 -0.10 -6.45 -4.33
C ARG A 21 0.57 -6.51 -2.97
N MET A 22 0.36 -7.59 -2.21
CA MET A 22 1.09 -7.83 -0.97
C MET A 22 2.60 -7.92 -1.19
N ALA A 23 3.04 -8.62 -2.24
CA ALA A 23 4.44 -8.72 -2.60
C ALA A 23 5.01 -7.34 -2.98
N VAL A 24 4.27 -6.55 -3.77
CA VAL A 24 4.66 -5.18 -4.15
C VAL A 24 4.78 -4.30 -2.90
N LEU A 25 3.75 -4.25 -2.05
CA LEU A 25 3.74 -3.45 -0.82
C LEU A 25 4.92 -3.82 0.10
N ARG A 26 5.26 -5.11 0.20
CA ARG A 26 6.42 -5.58 0.97
C ARG A 26 7.76 -5.21 0.33
N SER A 27 7.80 -5.15 -1.00
CA SER A 27 8.99 -4.79 -1.79
C SER A 27 9.27 -3.28 -1.78
N LEU A 28 8.30 -2.45 -1.40
CA LEU A 28 8.49 -1.00 -1.28
C LEU A 28 9.57 -0.66 -0.22
N PRO A 29 10.36 0.42 -0.44
CA PRO A 29 11.32 0.89 0.54
C PRO A 29 10.64 1.34 1.84
N LEU A 30 11.41 1.33 2.94
CA LEU A 30 10.90 1.68 4.26
C LEU A 30 10.32 3.10 4.30
N GLU A 31 10.96 4.06 3.62
CA GLU A 31 10.50 5.45 3.54
C GLU A 31 9.13 5.58 2.87
N VAL A 32 8.84 4.77 1.84
CA VAL A 32 7.52 4.76 1.21
C VAL A 32 6.50 4.16 2.15
N LYS A 33 6.80 2.98 2.71
CA LYS A 33 5.91 2.30 3.66
C LYS A 33 5.59 3.16 4.89
N ALA A 34 6.53 3.98 5.34
CA ALA A 34 6.34 4.91 6.44
C ALA A 34 5.40 6.08 6.09
N GLN A 35 5.31 6.44 4.80
CA GLN A 35 4.41 7.48 4.27
C GLN A 35 3.02 6.95 3.89
N LEU A 36 2.88 5.63 3.72
CA LEU A 36 1.60 4.97 3.47
C LEU A 36 0.76 4.91 4.74
N THR A 37 -0.51 5.28 4.63
CA THR A 37 -1.48 5.03 5.71
C THR A 37 -2.02 3.61 5.64
N GLY A 38 -2.61 3.13 6.75
CA GLY A 38 -3.27 1.83 6.77
C GLY A 38 -4.41 1.73 5.74
N GLU A 39 -5.16 2.81 5.52
CA GLU A 39 -6.22 2.89 4.52
C GLU A 39 -5.67 2.77 3.10
N GLU A 40 -4.58 3.48 2.79
CA GLU A 40 -3.92 3.40 1.50
C GLU A 40 -3.35 2.00 1.22
N ALA A 41 -2.67 1.41 2.21
CA ALA A 41 -2.14 0.06 2.11
C ALA A 41 -3.28 -0.95 1.90
N GLN A 42 -4.40 -0.80 2.60
CA GLN A 42 -5.57 -1.65 2.38
C GLN A 42 -6.17 -1.45 0.99
N ALA A 43 -6.47 -0.22 0.58
CA ALA A 43 -7.02 0.04 -0.74
C ALA A 43 -6.15 -0.56 -1.85
N PHE A 44 -4.82 -0.48 -1.66
CA PHE A 44 -3.89 -1.22 -2.49
C PHE A 44 -4.12 -2.72 -2.39
N LEU A 45 -3.95 -3.34 -1.23
CA LEU A 45 -4.08 -4.79 -1.08
C LEU A 45 -5.42 -5.38 -1.55
N TYR A 46 -6.53 -4.65 -1.43
CA TYR A 46 -7.87 -5.13 -1.78
C TYR A 46 -8.32 -4.73 -3.18
N ASN A 47 -7.42 -4.20 -4.02
CA ASN A 47 -7.74 -3.81 -5.39
C ASN A 47 -8.88 -2.77 -5.46
N GLU A 48 -9.05 -1.96 -4.41
CA GLU A 48 -10.01 -0.87 -4.35
C GLU A 48 -9.50 0.36 -5.10
N GLU A 49 -10.35 1.39 -5.15
CA GLU A 49 -10.02 2.68 -5.70
C GLU A 49 -8.82 3.31 -4.95
N LEU A 50 -7.72 3.53 -5.68
CA LEU A 50 -6.50 4.07 -5.09
C LEU A 50 -6.66 5.59 -4.94
N PRO A 51 -6.56 6.14 -3.73
CA PRO A 51 -6.66 7.58 -3.54
C PRO A 51 -5.51 8.30 -4.25
N ALA A 52 -5.77 9.50 -4.75
CA ALA A 52 -4.77 10.30 -5.46
C ALA A 52 -3.49 10.52 -4.63
N SER A 53 -3.62 10.62 -3.30
CA SER A 53 -2.49 10.72 -2.36
C SER A 53 -1.57 9.50 -2.41
N LEU A 54 -2.12 8.30 -2.57
CA LEU A 54 -1.37 7.06 -2.67
C LEU A 54 -0.65 6.97 -4.01
N LEU A 55 -1.36 7.25 -5.09
CA LEU A 55 -0.80 7.28 -6.44
C LEU A 55 0.33 8.30 -6.54
N SER A 56 0.20 9.45 -5.89
CA SER A 56 1.26 10.47 -5.86
C SER A 56 2.53 9.96 -5.17
N LYS A 57 2.39 9.24 -4.04
CA LYS A 57 3.53 8.64 -3.31
C LYS A 57 4.18 7.50 -4.09
N LEU A 58 3.37 6.68 -4.75
CA LEU A 58 3.83 5.53 -5.51
C LEU A 58 4.26 5.89 -6.93
N ARG A 59 3.96 7.09 -7.46
CA ARG A 59 4.31 7.50 -8.84
C ARG A 59 5.78 7.27 -9.18
N ASP A 60 6.67 7.52 -8.22
CA ASP A 60 8.12 7.34 -8.40
C ASP A 60 8.55 5.86 -8.37
N TYR A 61 7.69 4.98 -7.86
CA TYR A 61 7.93 3.55 -7.61
C TYR A 61 7.13 2.62 -8.52
N LEU A 62 6.02 3.11 -9.06
CA LEU A 62 5.31 2.53 -10.18
C LEU A 62 6.17 2.80 -11.40
N VAL A 63 7.26 2.04 -11.52
CA VAL A 63 7.93 1.87 -12.80
C VAL A 63 6.82 1.39 -13.72
N GLU A 64 6.42 2.24 -14.67
CA GLU A 64 5.59 1.81 -15.79
C GLU A 64 6.30 0.59 -16.33
N GLY A 65 5.75 -0.59 -16.02
CA GLY A 65 6.30 -1.84 -16.49
C GLY A 65 6.26 -1.70 -17.99
N GLU A 66 7.44 -1.48 -18.55
CA GLU A 66 7.68 -1.26 -19.97
C GLU A 66 6.66 -2.07 -20.76
N ALA A 67 5.89 -1.37 -21.59
CA ALA A 67 5.12 -1.99 -22.65
C ALA A 67 6.08 -2.94 -23.37
N GLN A 68 6.01 -4.23 -23.05
CA GLN A 68 6.90 -5.21 -23.67
C GLN A 68 6.43 -5.37 -25.11
N GLY A 69 7.21 -4.77 -26.02
CA GLY A 69 7.54 -5.20 -27.37
C GLY A 69 6.44 -5.78 -28.24
#